data_AF-A0A957QRR7-F1
#
_entry.id   AF-A0A957QRR7-F1
#
_cell.length_a   1.000
_cell.length_b   1.000
_cell.length_c   1.000
_cell.angle_alpha   90.00
_cell.angle_beta   90.00
_cell.angle_gamma   90.00
#
_symmetry.space_group_name_H-M   'P 1'
#
loop_
_entity.id
_entity.type
_entity.pdbx_description
1 polymer ?
#
loop_
_entity_poly.entity_id
_entity_poly.type
_entity_poly.pdbx_seq_one_letter_code
_entity_poly.pdbx_strand_id
1 'polypeptide(L)'
;MRSADATETYFLTLLGHFLTGQTPPASPADCDWHRLHDLAHSHRLSPLLAAALPPGTPAAAAGPLQTQARQRRIRTMVMVADYAAIRQSFARANIPLVPLKGIALAHTVYPSPSMRYFDDLDMLIPQDRGPEALAVLADLGYQPHPNAPAPEWHHLP
;
A
#
# COMPACT_ATOMS: atom_id res chain seq x y z
N MET A 1 28.61 3.02 -15.41
CA MET A 1 27.63 3.85 -14.68
C MET A 1 26.79 4.56 -15.73
N ARG A 2 25.58 4.07 -16.06
CA ARG A 2 24.72 4.77 -17.02
C ARG A 2 24.23 6.06 -16.35
N SER A 3 24.34 7.19 -17.04
CA SER A 3 23.71 8.44 -16.58
C SER A 3 22.23 8.16 -16.32
N ALA A 4 21.73 8.51 -15.15
CA ALA A 4 20.30 8.41 -14.87
C ALA A 4 19.55 9.26 -15.90
N ASP A 5 18.46 8.72 -16.43
CA ASP A 5 17.52 9.44 -17.28
C ASP A 5 17.00 10.68 -16.51
N ALA A 6 16.77 11.80 -17.21
CA ALA A 6 16.22 13.02 -16.62
C ALA A 6 14.91 12.73 -15.87
N THR A 7 14.12 11.79 -16.39
CA THR A 7 12.88 11.30 -15.77
C THR A 7 13.12 10.58 -14.45
N GLU A 8 14.10 9.67 -14.39
CA GLU A 8 14.44 8.93 -13.16
C GLU A 8 15.00 9.88 -12.09
N THR A 9 15.84 10.83 -12.51
CA THR A 9 16.38 11.87 -11.62
C THR A 9 15.26 12.72 -11.04
N TYR A 10 14.30 13.12 -11.87
CA TYR A 10 13.14 13.89 -11.41
C TYR A 10 12.21 13.07 -10.50
N PHE A 11 11.99 11.80 -10.79
CA PHE A 11 11.26 10.88 -9.91
C PHE A 11 11.88 10.81 -8.51
N LEU A 12 13.19 10.62 -8.42
CA LEU A 12 13.90 10.63 -7.12
C LEU A 12 13.85 12.00 -6.45
N THR A 13 13.91 13.09 -7.22
CA THR A 13 13.78 14.46 -6.70
C THR A 13 12.43 14.67 -6.05
N LEU A 14 11.33 14.27 -6.71
CA LEU A 14 9.97 14.37 -6.16
C LEU A 14 9.84 13.59 -4.86
N LEU A 15 10.35 12.35 -4.81
CA LEU A 15 10.33 11.53 -3.59
C LEU A 15 11.16 12.14 -2.47
N GLY A 16 12.36 12.64 -2.78
CA GLY A 16 13.22 13.30 -1.79
C GLY A 16 12.53 14.50 -1.16
N HIS A 17 11.93 15.38 -1.97
CA HIS A 17 11.19 16.54 -1.49
C HIS A 17 9.95 16.16 -0.67
N PHE A 18 9.21 15.13 -1.09
CA PHE A 18 8.09 14.60 -0.31
C PHE A 18 8.54 14.12 1.07
N LEU A 19 9.65 13.37 1.15
CA LEU A 19 10.19 12.86 2.41
C LEU A 19 10.75 13.94 3.33
N THR A 20 11.30 15.03 2.76
CA THR A 20 11.84 16.16 3.54
C THR A 20 10.81 17.26 3.79
N GLY A 21 9.58 17.14 3.29
CA GLY A 21 8.54 18.16 3.41
C GLY A 21 8.85 19.45 2.62
N GLN A 22 9.71 19.37 1.61
CA GLN A 22 10.08 20.49 0.75
C GLN A 22 9.18 20.54 -0.48
N THR A 23 9.01 21.72 -1.06
CA THR A 23 8.31 21.87 -2.35
C THR A 23 9.24 21.45 -3.49
N PRO A 24 8.87 20.47 -4.33
CA PRO A 24 9.71 20.07 -5.45
C PRO A 24 9.80 21.15 -6.52
N PRO A 25 10.92 21.18 -7.29
CA PRO A 25 11.05 22.07 -8.43
C PRO A 25 10.06 21.69 -9.56
N ALA A 26 9.90 22.58 -10.53
CA ALA A 26 9.18 22.27 -11.76
C ALA A 26 9.86 21.12 -12.53
N SER A 27 9.07 20.39 -13.33
CA SER A 27 9.59 19.28 -14.14
C SER A 27 10.61 19.76 -15.18
N PRO A 28 11.68 18.98 -15.44
CA PRO A 28 12.54 19.19 -16.59
C PRO A 28 11.75 19.19 -17.91
N ALA A 29 12.26 19.92 -18.91
CA ALA A 29 11.60 20.03 -20.22
C ALA A 29 11.52 18.69 -20.99
N ASP A 30 12.46 17.79 -20.73
CA ASP A 30 12.59 16.46 -21.33
C ASP A 30 12.02 15.33 -20.44
N CYS A 31 11.26 15.68 -19.40
CA CYS A 31 10.62 14.70 -18.52
C CYS A 31 9.58 13.86 -19.30
N ASP A 32 9.82 12.54 -19.37
CA ASP A 32 8.85 11.58 -19.89
C ASP A 32 7.84 11.21 -18.79
N TRP A 33 6.66 11.81 -18.86
CA TRP A 33 5.59 11.56 -17.89
C TRP A 33 5.07 10.13 -17.91
N HIS A 34 5.09 9.44 -19.06
CA HIS A 34 4.67 8.05 -19.15
C HIS A 34 5.65 7.16 -18.38
N ARG A 35 6.96 7.34 -18.62
CA ARG A 35 7.99 6.61 -17.86
C ARG A 35 7.95 6.94 -16.37
N LEU A 36 7.69 8.18 -15.98
CA LEU A 36 7.52 8.57 -14.58
C LEU A 36 6.34 7.83 -13.93
N HIS A 37 5.23 7.65 -14.66
CA HIS A 37 4.09 6.84 -14.20
C HIS A 37 4.45 5.36 -14.06
N ASP A 38 5.19 4.79 -15.03
CA ASP A 38 5.63 3.41 -14.99
C ASP A 38 6.56 3.14 -13.78
N LEU A 39 7.47 4.06 -13.49
CA LEU A 39 8.31 4.01 -12.29
C LEU A 39 7.45 4.06 -11.01
N ALA A 40 6.50 4.98 -10.94
CA ALA A 40 5.59 5.10 -9.80
C ALA A 40 4.78 3.81 -9.58
N HIS A 41 4.28 3.22 -10.65
CA HIS A 41 3.45 2.03 -10.62
C HIS A 41 4.28 0.80 -10.22
N SER A 42 5.39 0.55 -10.91
CA SER A 42 6.27 -0.61 -10.67
C SER A 42 6.84 -0.62 -9.24
N HIS A 43 7.21 0.55 -8.73
CA HIS A 43 7.69 0.70 -7.35
C HIS A 43 6.58 0.86 -6.31
N ARG A 44 5.30 0.83 -6.71
CA ARG A 44 4.14 0.98 -5.81
C ARG A 44 4.12 2.31 -5.04
N LEU A 45 4.63 3.37 -5.67
CA LEU A 45 4.77 4.73 -5.14
C LEU A 45 3.78 5.73 -5.76
N SER A 46 2.86 5.30 -6.62
CA SER A 46 1.85 6.18 -7.24
C SER A 46 1.11 7.12 -6.28
N PRO A 47 0.61 6.69 -5.10
CA PRO A 47 -0.05 7.63 -4.19
C PRO A 47 0.92 8.65 -3.58
N LEU A 48 2.18 8.28 -3.34
CA LEU A 48 3.22 9.20 -2.85
C LEU A 48 3.58 10.20 -3.95
N LEU A 49 3.79 9.72 -5.17
CA LEU A 49 4.17 10.57 -6.29
C LEU A 49 3.06 11.56 -6.65
N ALA A 50 1.80 11.12 -6.62
CA ALA A 50 0.65 12.01 -6.82
C ALA A 50 0.59 13.13 -5.77
N ALA A 51 0.96 12.84 -4.52
CA ALA A 51 1.04 13.84 -3.45
C ALA A 51 2.29 14.73 -3.55
N ALA A 52 3.35 14.25 -4.21
CA ALA A 52 4.60 14.97 -4.39
C ALA A 52 4.59 15.91 -5.61
N LEU A 53 3.61 15.83 -6.51
CA LEU A 53 3.60 16.70 -7.70
C LEU A 53 3.52 18.19 -7.32
N PRO A 54 4.39 19.05 -7.88
CA PRO A 54 4.35 20.47 -7.59
C PRO A 54 3.07 21.11 -8.17
N PRO A 55 2.57 22.21 -7.55
CA PRO A 55 1.52 23.02 -8.14
C PRO A 55 1.89 23.47 -9.56
N GLY A 56 0.92 23.49 -10.46
CA GLY A 56 1.15 23.85 -11.87
C GLY A 56 1.65 22.70 -12.76
N THR A 57 1.81 21.48 -12.21
CA THR A 57 2.02 20.28 -13.05
C THR A 57 0.88 20.16 -14.08
N PRO A 58 1.18 19.96 -15.37
CA PRO A 58 0.15 19.86 -16.41
C PRO A 58 -0.89 18.78 -16.10
N ALA A 59 -2.17 19.08 -16.34
CA ALA A 59 -3.26 18.14 -16.05
C ALA A 59 -3.11 16.79 -16.77
N ALA A 60 -2.55 16.78 -17.99
CA ALA A 60 -2.27 15.57 -18.75
C ALA A 60 -1.24 14.65 -18.05
N ALA A 61 -0.31 15.24 -17.27
CA ALA A 61 0.68 14.52 -16.48
C ALA A 61 0.16 14.15 -15.08
N ALA A 62 -0.55 15.06 -14.41
CA ALA A 62 -1.04 14.82 -13.06
C ALA A 62 -2.26 13.88 -13.01
N GLY A 63 -3.13 13.95 -14.01
CA GLY A 63 -4.42 13.26 -14.05
C GLY A 63 -4.34 11.73 -13.87
N PRO A 64 -3.45 11.02 -14.59
CA PRO A 64 -3.29 9.58 -14.41
C PRO A 64 -2.86 9.19 -12.99
N LEU A 65 -1.87 9.89 -12.41
CA LEU A 65 -1.40 9.64 -11.04
C LEU A 65 -2.47 9.93 -10.00
N GLN A 66 -3.21 11.04 -10.16
CA GLN A 66 -4.31 11.40 -9.26
C GLN A 66 -5.44 10.36 -9.32
N THR A 67 -5.76 9.87 -10.52
CA THR A 67 -6.76 8.82 -10.71
C THR A 67 -6.33 7.53 -10.03
N GLN A 68 -5.08 7.11 -10.22
CA GLN A 68 -4.54 5.92 -9.58
C GLN A 68 -4.48 6.08 -8.05
N ALA A 69 -4.07 7.24 -7.55
CA ALA A 69 -4.07 7.53 -6.11
C ALA A 69 -5.48 7.47 -5.51
N ARG A 70 -6.49 7.98 -6.22
CA ARG A 70 -7.90 7.88 -5.81
C ARG A 70 -8.38 6.44 -5.78
N GLN A 71 -8.08 5.64 -6.81
CA GLN A 71 -8.42 4.21 -6.84
C GLN A 71 -7.76 3.45 -5.68
N ARG A 72 -6.49 3.73 -5.41
CA ARG A 72 -5.75 3.15 -4.28
C ARG A 72 -6.36 3.53 -2.95
N ARG A 73 -6.74 4.79 -2.77
CA ARG A 73 -7.44 5.24 -1.56
C ARG A 73 -8.75 4.50 -1.34
N ILE A 74 -9.55 4.27 -2.38
CA ILE A 74 -10.78 3.45 -2.30
C ILE A 74 -10.44 2.02 -1.88
N ARG A 75 -9.47 1.38 -2.52
CA ARG A 75 -9.03 0.02 -2.17
C ARG A 75 -8.54 -0.07 -0.72
N THR A 76 -7.75 0.90 -0.25
CA THR A 76 -7.30 0.96 1.14
C THR A 76 -8.46 1.10 2.11
N MET A 77 -9.47 1.92 1.80
CA MET A 77 -10.66 2.05 2.67
C MET A 77 -11.39 0.72 2.83
N VAL A 78 -11.53 -0.06 1.75
CA VAL A 78 -12.13 -1.41 1.80
C VAL A 78 -11.29 -2.33 2.68
N MET A 79 -9.97 -2.42 2.46
CA MET A 79 -9.09 -3.29 3.26
C MET A 79 -9.05 -2.89 4.75
N VAL A 80 -9.12 -1.60 5.06
CA VAL A 80 -9.21 -1.11 6.45
C VAL A 80 -10.54 -1.51 7.09
N ALA A 81 -11.64 -1.46 6.34
CA ALA A 81 -12.95 -1.91 6.82
C ALA A 81 -12.95 -3.44 7.05
N ASP A 82 -12.41 -4.21 6.10
CA ASP A 82 -12.26 -5.66 6.22
C ASP A 82 -11.42 -6.04 7.45
N TYR A 83 -10.29 -5.37 7.64
CA TYR A 83 -9.44 -5.56 8.82
C TYR A 83 -10.19 -5.23 10.12
N ALA A 84 -10.98 -4.15 10.14
CA ALA A 84 -11.77 -3.80 11.31
C ALA A 84 -12.81 -4.87 11.66
N ALA A 85 -13.48 -5.45 10.65
CA ALA A 85 -14.44 -6.54 10.82
C ALA A 85 -13.77 -7.81 11.33
N ILE A 86 -12.63 -8.22 10.73
CA ILE A 86 -11.84 -9.37 11.17
C ILE A 86 -11.41 -9.18 12.63
N ARG A 87 -10.81 -8.04 12.96
CA ARG A 87 -10.35 -7.75 14.32
C ARG A 87 -11.49 -7.81 15.33
N GLN A 88 -12.68 -7.34 14.98
CA GLN A 88 -13.85 -7.39 15.87
C GLN A 88 -14.33 -8.83 16.10
N SER A 89 -14.39 -9.65 15.06
CA SER A 89 -14.81 -11.06 15.20
C SER A 89 -13.79 -11.89 15.97
N PHE A 90 -12.49 -11.68 15.73
CA PHE A 90 -11.42 -12.34 16.48
C PHE A 90 -11.45 -11.95 17.98
N ALA A 91 -11.70 -10.67 18.28
CA ALA A 91 -11.87 -10.22 19.66
C ALA A 91 -13.06 -10.89 20.35
N ARG A 92 -14.20 -11.06 19.67
CA ARG A 92 -15.37 -11.78 20.21
C ARG A 92 -15.09 -13.25 20.48
N ALA A 93 -14.26 -13.88 19.63
CA ALA A 93 -13.82 -15.27 19.79
C ALA A 93 -12.64 -15.44 20.78
N ASN A 94 -12.17 -14.35 21.41
CA ASN A 94 -10.98 -14.35 22.27
C ASN A 94 -9.75 -14.97 21.58
N ILE A 95 -9.56 -14.66 20.30
CA ILE A 95 -8.39 -15.06 19.51
C ILE A 95 -7.45 -13.84 19.41
N PRO A 96 -6.24 -13.91 19.99
CA PRO A 96 -5.23 -12.86 19.80
C PRO A 96 -4.89 -12.71 18.32
N LEU A 97 -4.81 -11.46 17.87
CA LEU A 97 -4.51 -11.12 16.48
C LEU A 97 -3.55 -9.93 16.43
N VAL A 98 -2.42 -10.10 15.73
CA VAL A 98 -1.41 -9.06 15.56
C VAL A 98 -1.31 -8.71 14.07
N PRO A 99 -1.66 -7.48 13.66
CA PRO A 99 -1.48 -7.05 12.27
C PRO A 99 0.01 -6.93 11.93
N LEU A 100 0.37 -7.29 10.70
CA LEU A 100 1.73 -7.15 10.20
C LEU A 100 1.82 -6.19 9.00
N LYS A 101 3.05 -5.80 8.69
CA LYS A 101 3.47 -5.14 7.44
C LYS A 101 2.53 -4.01 7.00
N GLY A 102 1.85 -4.18 5.87
CA GLY A 102 1.11 -3.16 5.14
C GLY A 102 0.10 -2.44 6.03
N ILE A 103 -0.88 -3.17 6.56
CA ILE A 103 -1.93 -2.60 7.39
C ILE A 103 -1.38 -2.02 8.70
N ALA A 104 -0.39 -2.65 9.34
CA ALA A 104 0.23 -2.13 10.57
C ALA A 104 0.99 -0.81 10.33
N LEU A 105 1.80 -0.75 9.27
CA LEU A 105 2.63 0.41 8.94
C LEU A 105 1.82 1.56 8.33
N ALA A 106 0.73 1.26 7.62
CA ALA A 106 -0.18 2.25 7.04
C ALA A 106 -0.75 3.22 8.10
N HIS A 107 -0.94 2.74 9.33
CA HIS A 107 -1.50 3.53 10.43
C HIS A 107 -0.45 4.14 11.37
N THR A 108 0.81 3.67 11.32
CA THR A 108 1.85 4.08 12.28
C THR A 108 2.97 4.92 11.67
N VAL A 109 3.27 4.74 10.37
CA VAL A 109 4.41 5.39 9.70
C VAL A 109 3.98 6.41 8.65
N TYR A 110 2.88 6.15 7.95
CA TYR A 110 2.47 6.99 6.81
C TYR A 110 1.51 8.11 7.23
N PRO A 111 1.59 9.32 6.61
CA PRO A 111 0.67 10.42 6.90
C PRO A 111 -0.81 10.08 6.63
N SER A 112 -1.04 9.17 5.68
CA SER A 112 -2.35 8.60 5.39
C SER A 112 -2.22 7.11 5.10
N PRO A 113 -3.15 6.25 5.57
CA PRO A 113 -3.11 4.81 5.27
C PRO A 113 -3.05 4.49 3.78
N SER A 114 -3.69 5.32 2.94
CA SER A 114 -3.73 5.15 1.48
C SER A 114 -2.39 5.37 0.78
N MET A 115 -1.39 5.92 1.47
CA MET A 115 -0.04 6.13 0.95
C MET A 115 0.83 4.87 1.10
N ARG A 116 0.57 4.03 2.11
CA ARG A 116 1.21 2.71 2.19
C ARG A 116 0.51 1.78 1.22
N TYR A 117 1.18 1.43 0.13
CA TYR A 117 0.67 0.40 -0.78
C TYR A 117 0.70 -0.98 -0.09
N PHE A 118 -0.42 -1.69 -0.08
CA PHE A 118 -0.53 -3.12 0.22
C PHE A 118 -1.75 -3.67 -0.52
N ASP A 119 -1.80 -4.97 -0.78
CA ASP A 119 -2.94 -5.61 -1.47
C ASP A 119 -3.55 -6.78 -0.67
N ASP A 120 -2.96 -7.10 0.48
CA ASP A 120 -3.29 -8.20 1.39
C ASP A 120 -3.28 -7.76 2.86
N LEU A 121 -3.86 -8.60 3.72
CA LEU A 121 -3.86 -8.44 5.17
C LEU A 121 -3.04 -9.57 5.80
N ASP A 122 -1.79 -9.25 6.17
CA ASP A 122 -0.94 -10.16 6.93
C ASP A 122 -1.24 -10.05 8.43
N MET A 123 -1.52 -11.18 9.09
CA MET A 123 -1.86 -11.22 10.52
C MET A 123 -1.22 -12.44 11.19
N LEU A 124 -0.73 -12.27 12.41
CA LEU A 124 -0.28 -13.37 13.26
C LEU A 124 -1.36 -13.73 14.27
N ILE A 125 -1.47 -15.03 14.53
CA ILE A 125 -2.33 -15.63 15.53
C ILE A 125 -1.54 -16.70 16.28
N PRO A 126 -1.95 -17.09 17.51
CA PRO A 126 -1.40 -18.26 18.16
C PRO A 126 -1.63 -19.52 17.31
N GLN A 127 -0.59 -20.35 17.17
CA GLN A 127 -0.60 -21.54 16.31
C GLN A 127 -1.71 -22.53 16.69
N ASP A 128 -1.95 -22.70 17.98
CA ASP A 128 -2.98 -23.59 18.54
C ASP A 128 -4.41 -23.11 18.26
N ARG A 129 -4.60 -21.81 17.97
CA ARG A 129 -5.91 -21.22 17.62
C ARG A 129 -6.18 -21.16 16.12
N GLY A 130 -5.30 -21.74 15.30
CA GLY A 130 -5.42 -21.76 13.84
C GLY A 130 -6.77 -22.27 13.30
N PRO A 131 -7.28 -23.44 13.74
CA PRO A 131 -8.58 -23.95 13.31
C PRO A 131 -9.75 -23.01 13.65
N GLU A 132 -9.75 -22.41 14.84
CA GLU A 132 -10.78 -21.46 15.25
C GLU A 132 -10.72 -20.16 14.45
N ALA A 133 -9.51 -19.67 14.16
CA ALA A 133 -9.31 -18.50 13.32
C ALA A 133 -9.85 -18.71 11.90
N LEU A 134 -9.63 -19.90 11.32
CA LEU A 134 -10.19 -20.26 10.01
C LEU A 134 -11.72 -20.31 10.05
N ALA A 135 -12.32 -20.84 11.12
CA ALA A 135 -13.77 -20.85 11.29
C ALA A 135 -14.34 -19.42 11.37
N VAL A 136 -13.72 -18.53 12.14
CA VAL A 136 -14.12 -17.11 12.24
C VAL A 136 -14.03 -16.40 10.88
N LEU A 137 -12.97 -16.68 10.10
CA LEU A 137 -12.83 -16.13 8.75
C LEU A 137 -13.88 -16.69 7.78
N ALA A 138 -14.21 -17.97 7.88
CA ALA A 138 -15.27 -18.59 7.09
C ALA A 138 -16.65 -18.00 7.40
N ASP A 139 -16.95 -17.72 8.67
CA ASP A 139 -18.18 -17.04 9.11
C ASP A 139 -18.28 -15.61 8.56
N LEU A 140 -17.15 -14.95 8.32
CA LEU A 140 -17.05 -13.66 7.64
C LEU A 140 -17.13 -13.76 6.10
N GLY A 141 -17.23 -14.97 5.54
CA GLY A 141 -17.33 -15.22 4.10
C GLY A 141 -15.99 -15.38 3.37
N TYR A 142 -14.87 -15.42 4.09
CA TYR A 142 -13.57 -15.71 3.48
C TYR A 142 -13.43 -17.19 3.15
N GLN A 143 -12.73 -17.48 2.05
CA GLN A 143 -12.43 -18.84 1.62
C GLN A 143 -10.91 -19.00 1.45
N PRO A 144 -10.36 -20.20 1.70
CA PRO A 144 -8.97 -20.49 1.36
C PRO A 144 -8.71 -20.21 -0.11
N HIS A 145 -7.58 -19.59 -0.41
CA HIS A 145 -7.13 -19.44 -1.79
C HIS A 145 -6.88 -20.83 -2.40
N PRO A 146 -7.23 -21.11 -3.68
CA PRO A 146 -7.07 -22.43 -4.29
C PRO A 146 -5.65 -23.00 -4.23
N ASN A 147 -4.66 -22.10 -4.24
CA ASN A 147 -3.24 -22.43 -4.16
C ASN A 147 -2.65 -22.22 -2.76
N ALA A 148 -3.47 -22.03 -1.73
CA ALA A 148 -2.96 -22.01 -0.37
C ALA A 148 -2.36 -23.39 -0.05
N PRO A 149 -1.14 -23.47 0.51
CA PRO A 149 -0.65 -24.74 1.00
C PRO A 149 -1.63 -25.31 2.03
N ALA A 150 -1.61 -26.63 2.24
CA ALA A 150 -2.24 -27.21 3.42
C ALA A 150 -1.78 -26.41 4.66
N PRO A 151 -2.62 -26.26 5.71
CA PRO A 151 -2.29 -25.41 6.86
C PRO A 151 -1.06 -25.95 7.62
N GLU A 152 0.12 -25.65 7.09
CA GLU A 152 1.41 -25.70 7.75
C GLU A 152 1.59 -24.32 8.36
N TRP A 153 1.36 -24.25 9.67
CA TRP A 153 1.49 -23.02 10.44
C TRP A 153 2.93 -22.52 10.31
N HIS A 154 3.10 -21.45 9.54
CA HIS A 154 4.39 -20.79 9.40
C HIS A 154 4.73 -20.13 10.73
N HIS A 155 5.67 -20.74 11.46
CA HIS A 155 6.24 -20.16 12.66
C HIS A 155 7.28 -19.11 12.24
N LEU A 156 7.26 -17.96 12.91
CA LEU A 156 8.43 -17.09 12.89
C LEU A 156 9.54 -17.83 13.66
N PRO A 157 10.79 -17.84 13.14
CA PRO A 157 11.92 -18.49 13.80
C PRO A 157 12.22 -17.91 15.18
#